data_AF-A0A846PUL7-F1
#
_entry.id   AF-A0A846PUL7-F1
#
_cell.length_a   1.000
_cell.length_b   1.000
_cell.length_c   1.000
_cell.angle_alpha   90.00
_cell.angle_beta   90.00
_cell.angle_gamma   90.00
#
_symmetry.space_group_name_H-M   'P 1'
#
loop_
_entity.id
_entity.type
_entity.pdbx_description
1 polymer ?
#
loop_
_entity_poly.entity_id
_entity_poly.type
_entity_poly.pdbx_seq_one_letter_code
_entity_poly.pdbx_strand_id
1 'polypeptide(L)' 'MAHKKNEIEKLIDEMILGGDDFVAHLKKSLPDSMAETLTMFHESNVTNLKKIKDLMKTK' A
#
# COMPACT_ATOMS: atom_id res chain seq x y z
N MET A 1 12.06 20.29 9.52
CA MET A 1 10.78 19.56 9.73
C MET A 1 10.09 19.17 8.42
N ALA A 2 10.11 19.97 7.35
CA ALA A 2 9.49 19.62 6.06
C ALA A 2 10.10 18.40 5.34
N HIS A 3 11.42 18.18 5.46
CA HIS A 3 12.13 17.08 4.80
C HIS A 3 11.63 15.68 5.25
N LYS A 4 11.40 15.50 6.55
CA LYS A 4 10.94 14.22 7.13
C LYS A 4 9.49 13.88 6.74
N LYS A 5 8.63 14.90 6.56
CA LYS A 5 7.25 14.73 6.08
C LYS A 5 7.23 14.19 4.65
N ASN A 6 8.13 14.68 3.79
CA ASN A 6 8.30 14.20 2.42
C ASN A 6 8.83 12.75 2.36
N GLU A 7 9.80 12.38 3.21
CA GLU A 7 10.32 11.01 3.25
C GLU A 7 9.28 9.97 3.65
N ILE A 8 8.43 10.26 4.64
CA ILE A 8 7.37 9.34 5.06
C ILE A 8 6.30 9.21 3.96
N GLU A 9 5.93 10.32 3.30
CA GLU A 9 5.01 10.27 2.16
C GLU A 9 5.57 9.40 1.02
N LYS A 10 6.87 9.54 0.73
CA LYS A 10 7.57 8.73 -0.26
C LYS A 10 7.59 7.25 0.12
N LEU A 11 7.89 6.93 1.38
CA LEU A 11 7.84 5.56 1.89
C LEU A 11 6.44 4.95 1.76
N ILE A 12 5.39 5.72 2.05
CA ILE A 12 4.01 5.27 1.86
C ILE A 12 3.72 4.96 0.39
N ASP A 13 4.16 5.81 -0.53
CA ASP A 13 3.99 5.58 -1.96
C ASP A 13 4.76 4.34 -2.43
N GLU A 14 5.98 4.13 -1.95
CA GLU A 14 6.78 2.93 -2.22
C GLU A 14 6.12 1.65 -1.66
N MET A 15 5.52 1.71 -0.47
CA MET A 15 4.78 0.57 0.11
C MET A 15 3.54 0.21 -0.71
N ILE A 16 2.81 1.20 -1.24
CA ILE A 16 1.64 0.97 -2.08
C ILE A 16 2.08 0.32 -3.39
N LEU A 17 3.03 0.95 -4.11
CA LEU A 17 3.51 0.46 -5.41
C LEU A 17 4.15 -0.93 -5.30
N GLY A 18 5.03 -1.14 -4.31
CA GLY A 18 5.65 -2.43 -4.09
C GLY A 18 4.66 -3.52 -3.69
N GLY A 19 3.61 -3.16 -2.94
CA GLY A 19 2.53 -4.09 -2.60
C GLY A 19 1.66 -4.46 -3.81
N ASP A 20 1.35 -3.49 -4.69
CA ASP A 20 0.62 -3.72 -5.93
C ASP A 20 1.37 -4.73 -6.82
N ASP A 21 2.67 -4.53 -7.00
CA ASP A 21 3.54 -5.42 -7.78
C ASP A 21 3.64 -6.82 -7.17
N PHE A 22 3.74 -6.90 -5.84
CA PHE A 22 3.79 -8.17 -5.11
C PHE A 22 2.48 -8.97 -5.28
N VAL A 23 1.33 -8.32 -5.10
CA VAL A 23 0.02 -8.95 -5.31
C VAL A 23 -0.16 -9.38 -6.76
N ALA A 24 0.26 -8.58 -7.72
CA ALA A 24 0.20 -8.93 -9.14
C ALA A 24 1.05 -10.17 -9.47
N HIS A 25 2.21 -10.33 -8.82
CA HIS A 25 3.02 -11.54 -8.95
C HIS A 25 2.37 -12.76 -8.31
N LEU A 26 1.82 -12.60 -7.10
CA LEU A 26 1.19 -13.70 -6.38
C LEU A 26 -0.09 -14.19 -7.06
N LYS A 27 -0.89 -13.30 -7.65
CA LYS A 27 -2.07 -13.64 -8.47
C LYS A 27 -1.76 -14.62 -9.60
N LYS A 28 -0.53 -14.61 -10.12
CA LYS A 28 -0.10 -15.51 -11.21
C LYS A 28 0.33 -16.90 -10.72
N SER A 29 0.63 -17.02 -9.42
CA SER A 29 1.28 -18.21 -8.85
C SER A 29 0.42 -18.92 -7.81
N LEU A 30 -0.57 -18.24 -7.24
CA LEU A 30 -1.46 -18.77 -6.22
C LEU A 30 -2.81 -19.18 -6.79
N PRO A 31 -3.51 -20.15 -6.16
CA PRO A 31 -4.90 -20.45 -6.47
C PRO A 31 -5.80 -19.21 -6.30
N ASP A 32 -6.84 -19.10 -7.12
CA ASP A 32 -7.72 -17.93 -7.20
C ASP A 32 -8.27 -17.48 -5.85
N SER A 33 -8.67 -18.42 -4.97
CA SER A 33 -9.21 -18.10 -3.64
C SER A 33 -8.19 -17.43 -2.72
N MET A 34 -6.92 -17.81 -2.83
CA MET A 34 -5.81 -17.21 -2.07
C MET A 34 -5.42 -15.86 -2.68
N ALA A 35 -5.42 -15.77 -4.01
CA ALA A 35 -5.16 -14.55 -4.74
C ALA A 35 -6.20 -13.45 -4.44
N GLU A 36 -7.48 -13.82 -4.36
CA GLU A 36 -8.58 -12.93 -3.98
C GLU A 36 -8.43 -12.44 -2.54
N THR A 37 -8.18 -13.35 -1.59
CA THR A 37 -7.95 -12.99 -0.18
C THR A 37 -6.80 -12.01 0.00
N LEU A 38 -5.68 -12.24 -0.69
CA LEU A 38 -4.52 -11.35 -0.67
C LEU A 38 -4.80 -9.99 -1.31
N THR A 39 -5.63 -9.96 -2.35
CA THR A 39 -6.07 -8.71 -2.99
C THR A 39 -6.86 -7.86 -2.00
N MET A 40 -7.86 -8.45 -1.35
CA MET A 40 -8.69 -7.76 -0.36
C MET A 40 -7.85 -7.26 0.82
N PHE A 41 -6.91 -8.07 1.29
CA PHE A 41 -5.97 -7.66 2.35
C PHE A 41 -5.12 -6.45 1.93
N HIS A 42 -4.56 -6.50 0.73
CA HIS A 42 -3.74 -5.40 0.20
C HIS A 42 -4.55 -4.12 -0.03
N GLU A 43 -5.77 -4.22 -0.58
CA GLU A 43 -6.67 -3.07 -0.76
C GLU A 43 -7.03 -2.38 0.58
N SER A 44 -7.24 -3.19 1.63
CA SER A 44 -7.43 -2.68 2.99
C SER A 44 -6.20 -1.94 3.50
N ASN A 45 -5.00 -2.48 3.27
CA ASN A 45 -3.74 -1.83 3.63
C ASN A 45 -3.52 -0.51 2.88
N VAL A 46 -3.74 -0.49 1.57
CA VAL A 46 -3.64 0.72 0.73
C VAL A 46 -4.61 1.80 1.23
N THR A 47 -5.83 1.41 1.60
CA THR A 47 -6.82 2.33 2.19
C THR A 47 -6.30 2.96 3.48
N ASN A 48 -5.68 2.16 4.36
CA ASN A 48 -5.12 2.67 5.62
C ASN A 48 -3.89 3.56 5.38
N LEU A 49 -3.01 3.20 4.45
CA LEU A 49 -1.84 4.00 4.06
C LEU A 49 -2.24 5.38 3.50
N LYS A 50 -3.28 5.43 2.66
CA LYS A 50 -3.84 6.69 2.16
C LYS A 50 -4.39 7.57 3.28
N LYS A 51 -5.12 6.98 4.25
CA LYS A 51 -5.60 7.70 5.44
C LYS A 51 -4.44 8.29 6.26
N ILE A 52 -3.36 7.54 6.46
CA ILE A 52 -2.16 8.03 7.16
C ILE A 52 -1.55 9.21 6.40
N LYS A 53 -1.42 9.10 5.08
CA LYS A 53 -0.91 10.18 4.22
C LYS A 53 -1.76 11.45 4.34
N ASP A 54 -3.08 11.33 4.42
CA ASP A 54 -3.98 12.48 4.53
C ASP A 54 -3.97 13.11 5.93
N LEU A 55 -3.81 12.30 6.98
CA LEU A 55 -3.59 12.80 8.36
C LEU A 55 -2.28 13.59 8.49
N MET A 56 -1.28 13.25 7.68
CA MET A 56 -0.03 14.02 7.64
C MET A 56 -0.22 15.37 6.94
N LYS A 57 -1.06 15.46 5.91
CA LYS A 57 -1.32 16.73 5.19
C LYS A 57 -2.12 17.74 6.01
N THR A 58 -2.97 17.28 6.92
CA THR A 58 -3.87 18.10 7.76
C THR A 58 -3.22 18.67 9.04
N LYS A 59 -1.90 18.48 9.22
CA LYS A 59 -1.05 19.15 10.23
C LYS A 59 0.06 19.96 9.55
#